data_AF-A0A443SAR7-F1
#
_entry.id   AF-A0A443SAR7-F1
#
_cell.length_a   1.000
_cell.length_b   1.000
_cell.length_c   1.000
_cell.angle_alpha   90.00
_cell.angle_beta   90.00
_cell.angle_gamma   90.00
#
_symmetry.space_group_name_H-M   'P 1'
#
loop_
_entity.id
_entity.type
_entity.pdbx_description
1 polymer ?
#
loop_
_entity_poly.entity_id
_entity_poly.type
_entity_poly.pdbx_seq_one_letter_code
_entity_poly.pdbx_strand_id
1 'polypeptide(L)'
;MSLQNEANEHKEYEGDAEEETLDPRVKQQLETLNQWTEKINALEKRFEESNALFRCVLNESSDKLKCLAHKLGKCVREARPYYDAKRRTKELQLKCQRAAINFEKACQLYEQSKETISLTEERFAAHKQYYEEMIENEKGDKRREFDNTWQEMLNQATIKLMNAEMMRRESELKHERCMALFRNSEEKATHLEKQLKSSIKKSRTYFEEQYKFHQRLHAIKGEIETLRREITDSKSAYSMTLRNLESISEEIHEKRNRSLLQSSLKREPGVGAETNEVPSESVDKCSVPELNVSSSRCQLQIVPKSVAVFDVMSNSSPLDYESDDADDSSFNLTSLQCSLDDSKLDEENDGAFFEVNLD
;
A
#
# COMPACT_ATOMS: atom_id res chain seq x y z
N MET A 1 13.93 57.44 62.49
CA MET A 1 14.21 56.14 63.12
C MET A 1 13.41 55.13 62.31
N SER A 2 14.01 54.42 61.36
CA SER A 2 15.03 53.38 61.50
C SER A 2 14.36 52.00 61.54
N LEU A 3 14.61 51.27 60.47
CA LEU A 3 14.35 49.85 60.23
C LEU A 3 14.89 48.97 61.35
N GLN A 4 14.22 47.85 61.63
CA GLN A 4 14.81 46.55 61.99
C GLN A 4 13.67 45.52 61.83
N ASN A 5 13.57 44.78 60.73
CA ASN A 5 14.32 43.56 60.38
C ASN A 5 14.01 42.37 61.31
N GLU A 6 12.95 41.61 60.99
CA GLU A 6 12.93 40.17 61.24
C GLU A 6 13.34 39.46 59.94
N ALA A 7 14.53 38.86 59.96
CA ALA A 7 15.03 38.09 58.82
C ALA A 7 14.45 36.67 58.88
N ASN A 8 13.50 36.38 58.00
CA ASN A 8 13.12 35.00 57.72
C ASN A 8 14.08 34.43 56.67
N GLU A 9 14.91 33.46 57.03
CA GLU A 9 15.87 32.81 56.13
C GLU A 9 15.14 32.01 55.05
N HIS A 10 14.87 32.65 53.91
CA HIS A 10 14.69 31.91 52.67
C HIS A 10 16.04 31.30 52.29
N LYS A 11 16.21 30.00 52.60
CA LYS A 11 17.24 29.17 51.96
C LYS A 11 16.93 29.09 50.47
N GLU A 12 17.59 29.95 49.70
CA GLU A 12 17.75 29.77 48.27
C GLU A 12 18.53 28.48 48.06
N TYR A 13 17.80 27.40 47.76
CA TYR A 13 18.36 26.32 46.98
C TYR A 13 18.57 26.86 45.56
N GLU A 14 19.73 27.46 45.31
CA GLU A 14 20.31 27.52 43.96
C GLU A 14 20.62 26.09 43.50
N GLY A 15 19.57 25.36 43.15
CA GLY A 15 19.69 24.30 42.18
C GLY A 15 19.94 24.99 40.85
N ASP A 16 21.17 24.85 40.35
CA ASP A 16 21.67 25.38 39.09
C ASP A 16 20.65 25.13 37.97
N ALA A 17 19.82 26.14 37.72
CA ALA A 17 18.87 26.16 36.64
C ALA A 17 19.65 26.59 35.39
N GLU A 18 20.54 25.70 34.93
CA GLU A 18 21.00 25.73 33.55
C GLU A 18 19.75 25.88 32.69
N GLU A 19 19.64 27.04 32.03
CA GLU A 19 18.51 27.41 31.20
C GLU A 19 18.50 26.46 30.00
N GLU A 20 17.86 25.29 30.18
CA GLU A 20 18.08 24.13 29.32
C GLU A 20 17.41 24.35 27.98
N THR A 21 18.15 25.03 27.10
CA THR A 21 17.72 25.42 25.76
C THR A 21 17.18 24.20 25.03
N LEU A 22 15.89 24.24 24.70
CA LEU A 22 15.18 23.14 24.02
C LEU A 22 16.01 22.61 22.85
N ASP A 23 16.32 21.31 22.85
CA ASP A 23 17.11 20.65 21.80
C ASP A 23 16.55 21.07 20.42
N PRO A 24 17.37 21.65 19.52
CA PRO A 24 16.87 22.19 18.25
C PRO A 24 16.19 21.11 17.39
N ARG A 25 16.51 19.82 17.60
CA ARG A 25 15.82 18.69 16.96
C ARG A 25 14.38 18.56 17.43
N VAL A 26 14.10 18.77 18.73
CA VAL A 26 12.73 18.79 19.27
C VAL A 26 11.93 19.92 18.63
N LYS A 27 12.50 21.13 18.54
CA LYS A 27 11.85 22.27 17.89
C LYS A 27 11.50 21.97 16.43
N GLN A 28 12.44 21.41 15.67
CA GLN A 28 12.22 21.04 14.26
C GLN A 28 11.12 19.98 14.10
N GLN A 29 11.07 18.96 14.96
CA GLN A 29 10.01 17.95 14.89
C GLN A 29 8.64 18.52 15.30
N LEU A 30 8.57 19.47 16.25
CA LEU A 30 7.32 20.17 16.58
C LEU A 30 6.81 21.06 15.45
N GLU A 31 7.70 21.79 14.76
CA GLU A 31 7.36 22.54 13.55
C GLU A 31 6.82 21.60 12.45
N THR A 32 7.46 20.43 12.28
CA THR A 32 7.03 19.38 11.35
C THR A 32 5.67 18.79 11.75
N LEU A 33 5.42 18.58 13.04
CA LEU A 33 4.15 18.07 13.58
C LEU A 33 2.98 19.04 13.31
N ASN A 34 3.22 20.34 13.46
CA ASN A 34 2.24 21.38 13.13
C ASN A 34 1.91 21.39 11.64
N GLN A 35 2.92 21.33 10.76
CA GLN A 35 2.73 21.22 9.31
C GLN A 35 1.88 19.99 8.92
N TRP A 36 2.16 18.82 9.52
CA TRP A 36 1.34 17.63 9.30
C TRP A 36 -0.09 17.78 9.81
N THR A 37 -0.29 18.44 10.96
CA THR A 37 -1.62 18.73 11.51
C THR A 37 -2.45 19.60 10.57
N GLU A 38 -1.87 20.71 10.10
CA GLU A 38 -2.50 21.61 9.12
C GLU A 38 -2.82 20.87 7.82
N LYS A 39 -1.90 20.04 7.32
CA LYS A 39 -2.09 19.24 6.11
C LYS A 39 -3.23 18.23 6.27
N ILE A 40 -3.29 17.51 7.39
CA ILE A 40 -4.37 16.54 7.68
C ILE A 40 -5.72 17.27 7.70
N ASN A 41 -5.84 18.36 8.45
CA ASN A 41 -7.08 19.15 8.52
C ASN A 41 -7.53 19.67 7.14
N ALA A 42 -6.59 20.12 6.31
CA ALA A 42 -6.88 20.59 4.95
C ALA A 42 -7.33 19.46 4.01
N LEU A 43 -6.72 18.28 4.12
CA LEU A 43 -7.10 17.11 3.33
C LEU A 43 -8.45 16.51 3.77
N GLU A 44 -8.70 16.43 5.08
CA GLU A 44 -9.98 15.96 5.63
C GLU A 44 -11.14 16.86 5.21
N LYS A 45 -10.97 18.18 5.30
CA LYS A 45 -11.95 19.14 4.78
C LYS A 45 -12.26 18.93 3.30
N ARG A 46 -11.22 18.78 2.46
CA ARG A 46 -11.40 18.51 1.02
C ARG A 46 -12.09 17.17 0.77
N PHE A 47 -11.78 16.15 1.56
CA PHE A 47 -12.43 14.83 1.48
C PHE A 47 -13.92 14.93 1.83
N GLU A 48 -14.30 15.69 2.85
CA GLU A 48 -15.71 15.97 3.17
C GLU A 48 -16.42 16.75 2.06
N GLU A 49 -15.79 17.81 1.53
CA GLU A 49 -16.30 18.59 0.39
C GLU A 49 -16.53 17.71 -0.85
N SER A 50 -15.57 16.84 -1.21
CA SER A 50 -15.70 15.89 -2.32
C SER A 50 -16.80 14.85 -2.08
N ASN A 51 -16.94 14.33 -0.85
CA ASN A 51 -18.02 13.40 -0.50
C ASN A 51 -19.41 14.07 -0.56
N ALA A 52 -19.53 15.31 -0.08
CA ALA A 52 -20.76 16.09 -0.21
C ALA A 52 -21.11 16.32 -1.68
N LEU A 53 -20.13 16.71 -2.49
CA LEU A 53 -20.28 16.91 -3.93
C LEU A 53 -20.65 15.60 -4.66
N PHE A 54 -20.09 14.46 -4.29
CA PHE A 54 -20.51 13.14 -4.81
C PHE A 54 -21.99 12.86 -4.54
N ARG A 55 -22.46 13.06 -3.30
CA ARG A 55 -23.88 12.88 -2.92
C ARG A 55 -24.79 13.84 -3.68
N CYS A 56 -24.40 15.11 -3.83
CA CYS A 56 -25.15 16.09 -4.61
C CYS A 56 -25.29 15.67 -6.09
N VAL A 57 -24.20 15.25 -6.74
CA VAL A 57 -24.22 14.79 -8.13
C VAL A 57 -24.99 13.48 -8.29
N LEU A 58 -24.94 12.58 -7.30
CA LEU A 58 -25.70 11.34 -7.31
C LEU A 58 -27.22 11.61 -7.28
N ASN A 59 -27.67 12.52 -6.41
CA ASN A 59 -29.07 12.96 -6.35
C ASN A 59 -29.49 13.68 -7.64
N GLU A 60 -28.69 14.66 -8.10
CA GLU A 60 -28.90 15.39 -9.36
C GLU A 60 -29.09 14.42 -10.55
N SER A 61 -28.20 13.43 -10.66
CA SER A 61 -28.25 12.42 -11.71
C SER A 61 -29.51 11.55 -11.61
N SER A 62 -29.89 11.14 -10.40
CA SER A 62 -31.06 10.29 -10.16
C SER A 62 -32.34 11.00 -10.60
N ASP A 63 -32.53 12.25 -10.21
CA ASP A 63 -33.75 13.00 -10.52
C ASP A 63 -33.80 13.43 -11.99
N LYS A 64 -32.66 13.81 -12.57
CA LYS A 64 -32.58 14.11 -14.01
C LYS A 64 -32.89 12.88 -14.86
N LEU A 65 -32.35 11.72 -14.50
CA LEU A 65 -32.60 10.46 -15.22
C LEU A 65 -34.02 9.95 -15.02
N LYS A 66 -34.62 10.06 -13.83
CA LYS A 66 -36.06 9.80 -13.61
C LYS A 66 -36.92 10.67 -14.54
N CYS A 67 -36.64 11.97 -14.61
CA CYS A 67 -37.37 12.90 -15.48
C CYS A 67 -37.25 12.53 -16.97
N LEU A 68 -36.06 12.10 -17.44
CA LEU A 68 -35.85 11.65 -18.81
C LEU A 68 -36.52 10.29 -19.07
N ALA A 69 -36.50 9.36 -18.11
CA ALA A 69 -37.18 8.07 -18.20
C ALA A 69 -38.70 8.24 -18.32
N HIS A 70 -39.32 9.12 -17.52
CA HIS A 70 -40.75 9.43 -17.66
C HIS A 70 -41.10 10.03 -19.03
N LYS A 71 -40.27 10.95 -19.55
CA LYS A 71 -40.51 11.59 -20.86
C LYS A 71 -40.35 10.64 -22.07
N LEU A 72 -39.51 9.61 -21.94
CA LEU A 72 -39.15 8.70 -23.04
C LEU A 72 -39.83 7.33 -22.94
N GLY A 73 -40.37 6.99 -21.76
CA GLY A 73 -41.19 5.80 -21.52
C GLY A 73 -40.51 4.49 -21.90
N LYS A 74 -41.27 3.61 -22.56
CA LYS A 74 -40.87 2.23 -22.87
C LYS A 74 -39.56 2.12 -23.67
N CYS A 75 -39.26 3.09 -24.55
CA CYS A 75 -38.07 3.07 -25.40
C CYS A 75 -36.75 3.01 -24.61
N VAL A 76 -36.70 3.58 -23.40
CA VAL A 76 -35.50 3.48 -22.54
C VAL A 76 -35.27 2.04 -22.08
N ARG A 77 -36.33 1.33 -21.66
CA ARG A 77 -36.23 -0.08 -21.23
C ARG A 77 -35.85 -0.99 -22.39
N GLU A 78 -36.49 -0.82 -23.54
CA GLU A 78 -36.23 -1.61 -24.76
C GLU A 78 -34.79 -1.45 -25.28
N ALA A 79 -34.19 -0.26 -25.15
CA ALA A 79 -32.84 -0.01 -25.64
C ALA A 79 -31.72 -0.50 -24.68
N ARG A 80 -32.00 -0.79 -23.40
CA ARG A 80 -30.98 -1.21 -22.42
C ARG A 80 -30.08 -2.37 -22.91
N PRO A 81 -30.62 -3.48 -23.45
CA PRO A 81 -29.78 -4.61 -23.87
C PRO A 81 -28.72 -4.25 -24.93
N TYR A 82 -29.02 -3.30 -25.83
CA TYR A 82 -28.05 -2.79 -26.80
C TYR A 82 -26.93 -1.99 -26.11
N TYR A 83 -27.27 -1.07 -25.22
CA TYR A 83 -26.27 -0.25 -24.52
C TYR A 83 -25.39 -1.07 -23.58
N ASP A 84 -25.95 -2.10 -22.92
CA ASP A 84 -25.19 -3.01 -22.06
C ASP A 84 -24.29 -3.95 -22.89
N ALA A 85 -24.79 -4.50 -24.02
CA ALA A 85 -23.95 -5.26 -24.95
C ALA A 85 -22.82 -4.41 -25.54
N LYS A 86 -23.10 -3.16 -25.90
CA LYS A 86 -22.10 -2.21 -26.43
C LYS A 86 -21.04 -1.84 -25.39
N ARG A 87 -21.43 -1.67 -24.12
CA ARG A 87 -20.48 -1.46 -23.01
C ARG A 87 -19.56 -2.67 -22.84
N ARG A 88 -20.14 -3.87 -22.79
CA ARG A 88 -19.41 -5.14 -22.69
C ARG A 88 -18.47 -5.38 -23.88
N THR A 89 -18.88 -4.99 -25.08
CA THR A 89 -18.03 -5.05 -26.29
C THR A 89 -16.79 -4.16 -26.13
N LYS A 90 -16.96 -2.92 -25.63
CA LYS A 90 -15.83 -2.01 -25.37
C LYS A 90 -14.91 -2.51 -24.24
N GLU A 91 -15.47 -3.06 -23.17
CA GLU A 91 -14.70 -3.70 -22.09
C GLU A 91 -13.86 -4.87 -22.61
N LEU A 92 -14.47 -5.77 -23.40
CA LEU A 92 -13.79 -6.91 -24.01
C LEU A 92 -12.77 -6.49 -25.06
N GLN A 93 -13.01 -5.41 -25.81
CA GLN A 93 -12.04 -4.82 -26.74
C GLN A 93 -10.77 -4.40 -26.00
N LEU A 94 -10.90 -3.68 -24.88
CA LEU A 94 -9.77 -3.24 -24.07
C LEU A 94 -9.01 -4.42 -23.42
N LYS A 95 -9.75 -5.42 -22.91
CA LYS A 95 -9.14 -6.66 -22.39
C LYS A 95 -8.39 -7.43 -23.50
N CYS A 96 -8.96 -7.50 -24.70
CA CYS A 96 -8.33 -8.14 -25.85
C CYS A 96 -7.07 -7.40 -26.32
N GLN A 97 -7.11 -6.06 -26.37
CA GLN A 97 -5.93 -5.24 -26.70
C GLN A 97 -4.81 -5.44 -25.67
N ARG A 98 -5.12 -5.45 -24.37
CA ARG A 98 -4.14 -5.73 -23.31
C ARG A 98 -3.56 -7.14 -23.44
N ALA A 99 -4.40 -8.15 -23.71
CA ALA A 99 -3.93 -9.52 -23.94
C ALA A 99 -3.05 -9.64 -25.18
N ALA A 100 -3.38 -8.94 -26.27
CA ALA A 100 -2.57 -8.89 -27.49
C ALA A 100 -1.18 -8.29 -27.24
N ILE A 101 -1.11 -7.15 -26.55
CA ILE A 101 0.16 -6.50 -26.15
C ILE A 101 1.00 -7.44 -25.26
N ASN A 102 0.36 -8.16 -24.33
CA ASN A 102 1.08 -9.10 -23.47
C ASN A 102 1.58 -10.34 -24.23
N PHE A 103 0.82 -10.83 -25.22
CA PHE A 103 1.28 -11.88 -26.14
C PHE A 103 2.45 -11.41 -27.02
N GLU A 104 2.39 -10.20 -27.57
CA GLU A 104 3.48 -9.61 -28.35
C GLU A 104 4.77 -9.51 -27.52
N LYS A 105 4.69 -8.99 -26.28
CA LYS A 105 5.82 -8.96 -25.33
C LYS A 105 6.39 -10.35 -25.04
N ALA A 106 5.53 -11.36 -24.88
CA ALA A 106 5.97 -12.73 -24.63
C ALA A 106 6.64 -13.37 -25.86
N CYS A 107 6.18 -13.06 -27.08
CA CYS A 107 6.86 -13.43 -28.32
C CYS A 107 8.26 -12.79 -28.42
N GLN A 108 8.37 -11.47 -28.16
CA GLN A 108 9.65 -10.76 -28.16
C GLN A 108 10.64 -11.36 -27.14
N LEU A 109 10.17 -11.66 -25.92
CA LEU A 109 11.00 -12.31 -24.88
C LEU A 109 11.46 -13.71 -25.30
N TYR A 110 10.61 -14.48 -25.98
CA TYR A 110 10.96 -15.80 -26.51
C TYR A 110 12.02 -15.70 -27.62
N GLU A 111 11.89 -14.72 -28.53
CA GLU A 111 12.88 -14.47 -29.59
C GLU A 111 14.23 -14.04 -29.00
N GLN A 112 14.25 -13.09 -28.06
CA GLN A 112 15.46 -12.69 -27.32
C GLN A 112 16.11 -13.87 -26.56
N SER A 113 15.30 -14.79 -26.03
CA SER A 113 15.80 -15.99 -25.34
C SER A 113 16.44 -16.98 -26.32
N LYS A 114 15.91 -17.11 -27.54
CA LYS A 114 16.54 -17.91 -28.60
C LYS A 114 17.85 -17.31 -29.08
N GLU A 115 17.91 -15.99 -29.29
CA GLU A 115 19.13 -15.28 -29.63
C GLU A 115 20.19 -15.45 -28.53
N THR A 116 19.79 -15.35 -27.26
CA THR A 116 20.66 -15.61 -26.11
C THR A 116 21.28 -17.00 -26.17
N ILE A 117 20.48 -18.05 -26.42
CA ILE A 117 21.01 -19.42 -26.56
C ILE A 117 21.98 -19.51 -27.75
N SER A 118 21.59 -19.02 -28.93
CA SER A 118 22.44 -19.03 -30.12
C SER A 118 23.79 -18.34 -29.89
N LEU A 119 23.81 -17.20 -29.19
CA LEU A 119 25.04 -16.49 -28.84
C LEU A 119 25.87 -17.23 -27.78
N THR A 120 25.23 -17.92 -26.81
CA THR A 120 25.96 -18.75 -25.83
C THR A 120 26.57 -20.01 -26.47
N GLU A 121 25.91 -20.58 -27.49
CA GLU A 121 26.41 -21.70 -28.28
C GLU A 121 27.55 -21.28 -29.21
N GLU A 122 27.43 -20.15 -29.93
CA GLU A 122 28.49 -19.60 -30.77
C GLU A 122 29.73 -19.25 -29.95
N ARG A 123 29.53 -18.54 -28.81
CA ARG A 123 30.63 -18.19 -27.90
C ARG A 123 31.31 -19.43 -27.33
N PHE A 124 30.56 -20.50 -27.06
CA PHE A 124 31.15 -21.79 -26.66
C PHE A 124 31.96 -22.41 -27.79
N ALA A 125 31.42 -22.47 -29.01
CA ALA A 125 32.10 -23.08 -30.15
C ALA A 125 33.41 -22.37 -30.49
N ALA A 126 33.41 -21.04 -30.56
CA ALA A 126 34.60 -20.24 -30.81
C ALA A 126 35.65 -20.37 -29.69
N HIS A 127 35.21 -20.37 -28.43
CA HIS A 127 36.11 -20.55 -27.28
C HIS A 127 36.65 -21.98 -27.18
N LYS A 128 35.84 -23.00 -27.51
CA LYS A 128 36.26 -24.39 -27.62
C LYS A 128 37.35 -24.55 -28.69
N GLN A 129 37.19 -23.95 -29.87
CA GLN A 129 38.21 -23.93 -30.92
C GLN A 129 39.52 -23.29 -30.42
N TYR A 130 39.45 -22.12 -29.79
CA TYR A 130 40.61 -21.44 -29.19
C TYR A 130 41.34 -22.31 -28.15
N TYR A 131 40.59 -23.03 -27.29
CA TYR A 131 41.19 -23.95 -26.32
C TYR A 131 41.70 -25.24 -26.96
N GLU A 132 41.12 -25.71 -28.07
CA GLU A 132 41.63 -26.87 -28.83
C GLU A 132 42.96 -26.53 -29.53
N GLU A 133 43.14 -25.29 -29.99
CA GLU A 133 44.37 -24.78 -30.60
C GLU A 133 45.51 -24.55 -29.57
N MET A 134 45.20 -24.20 -28.31
CA MET A 134 46.22 -23.96 -27.27
C MET A 134 46.77 -25.22 -26.57
N ILE A 135 46.27 -26.44 -26.83
CA ILE A 135 46.71 -27.66 -26.11
C ILE A 135 48.03 -28.21 -26.68
N GLU A 136 49.12 -27.54 -26.34
CA GLU A 136 50.40 -28.23 -26.08
C GLU A 136 50.92 -28.01 -24.65
N ASN A 137 50.55 -26.90 -23.97
CA ASN A 137 51.12 -26.55 -22.66
C ASN A 137 50.06 -26.13 -21.62
N GLU A 138 50.27 -26.55 -20.36
CA GLU A 138 49.40 -26.40 -19.17
C GLU A 138 48.03 -27.13 -19.16
N LYS A 139 47.78 -27.93 -18.11
CA LYS A 139 46.56 -28.74 -17.90
C LYS A 139 46.07 -28.62 -16.46
N GLY A 140 44.75 -28.56 -16.26
CA GLY A 140 44.14 -28.77 -14.94
C GLY A 140 42.92 -27.89 -14.65
N ASP A 141 43.12 -26.85 -13.85
CA ASP A 141 42.02 -26.17 -13.15
C ASP A 141 41.19 -25.20 -13.99
N LYS A 142 41.82 -24.31 -14.77
CA LYS A 142 41.10 -23.32 -15.60
C LYS A 142 40.07 -23.97 -16.55
N ARG A 143 40.34 -25.21 -16.99
CA ARG A 143 39.40 -26.01 -17.80
C ARG A 143 38.15 -26.40 -17.03
N ARG A 144 38.28 -26.79 -15.75
CA ARG A 144 37.15 -27.29 -14.93
C ARG A 144 36.24 -26.15 -14.46
N GLU A 145 36.81 -25.01 -14.08
CA GLU A 145 36.03 -23.83 -13.69
C GLU A 145 35.26 -23.23 -14.89
N PHE A 146 35.89 -23.22 -16.08
CA PHE A 146 35.22 -22.83 -17.32
C PHE A 146 34.07 -23.77 -17.71
N ASP A 147 34.28 -25.08 -17.64
CA ASP A 147 33.24 -26.07 -18.02
C ASP A 147 32.00 -25.93 -17.11
N ASN A 148 32.19 -25.72 -15.80
CA ASN A 148 31.08 -25.45 -14.87
C ASN A 148 30.37 -24.11 -15.18
N THR A 149 31.11 -23.00 -15.32
CA THR A 149 30.50 -21.67 -15.54
C THR A 149 29.78 -21.56 -16.88
N TRP A 150 30.26 -22.24 -17.93
CA TRP A 150 29.56 -22.30 -19.20
C TRP A 150 28.34 -23.23 -19.17
N GLN A 151 28.44 -24.42 -18.55
CA GLN A 151 27.29 -25.30 -18.35
C GLN A 151 26.18 -24.58 -17.57
N GLU A 152 26.54 -23.81 -16.54
CA GLU A 152 25.59 -22.98 -15.80
C GLU A 152 24.95 -21.91 -16.71
N MET A 153 25.74 -21.19 -17.52
CA MET A 153 25.23 -20.19 -18.47
C MET A 153 24.24 -20.79 -19.48
N LEU A 154 24.54 -21.96 -20.04
CA LEU A 154 23.65 -22.67 -20.97
C LEU A 154 22.39 -23.18 -20.28
N ASN A 155 22.51 -23.74 -19.07
CA ASN A 155 21.36 -24.18 -18.26
C ASN A 155 20.44 -23.00 -17.93
N GLN A 156 20.99 -21.86 -17.50
CA GLN A 156 20.24 -20.64 -17.24
C GLN A 156 19.55 -20.11 -18.51
N ALA A 157 20.23 -20.11 -19.66
CA ALA A 157 19.64 -19.70 -20.94
C ALA A 157 18.51 -20.64 -21.39
N THR A 158 18.68 -21.96 -21.20
CA THR A 158 17.68 -22.99 -21.51
C THR A 158 16.43 -22.85 -20.64
N ILE A 159 16.60 -22.64 -19.33
CA ILE A 159 15.49 -22.39 -18.41
C ILE A 159 14.75 -21.10 -18.80
N LYS A 160 15.47 -20.03 -19.16
CA LYS A 160 14.87 -18.77 -19.63
C LYS A 160 14.06 -18.98 -20.91
N LEU A 161 14.57 -19.72 -21.90
CA LEU A 161 13.82 -20.04 -23.12
C LEU A 161 12.56 -20.85 -22.82
N MET A 162 12.66 -21.88 -21.97
CA MET A 162 11.52 -22.72 -21.61
C MET A 162 10.41 -21.90 -20.91
N ASN A 163 10.80 -21.02 -19.99
CA ASN A 163 9.88 -20.10 -19.31
C ASN A 163 9.25 -19.11 -20.30
N ALA A 164 10.04 -18.49 -21.17
CA ALA A 164 9.55 -17.57 -22.20
C ALA A 164 8.58 -18.25 -23.18
N GLU A 165 8.84 -19.51 -23.57
CA GLU A 165 7.93 -20.27 -24.42
C GLU A 165 6.61 -20.61 -23.71
N MET A 166 6.67 -20.96 -22.41
CA MET A 166 5.48 -21.17 -21.57
C MET A 166 4.64 -19.89 -21.50
N MET A 167 5.26 -18.75 -21.16
CA MET A 167 4.61 -17.44 -21.12
C MET A 167 3.98 -17.05 -22.47
N ARG A 168 4.65 -17.36 -23.59
CA ARG A 168 4.11 -17.16 -24.94
C ARG A 168 2.85 -17.99 -25.18
N ARG A 169 2.87 -19.30 -24.89
CA ARG A 169 1.69 -20.17 -25.07
C ARG A 169 0.52 -19.76 -24.16
N GLU A 170 0.80 -19.36 -22.91
CA GLU A 170 -0.25 -18.91 -21.99
C GLU A 170 -0.89 -17.58 -22.41
N SER A 171 -0.07 -16.61 -22.84
CA SER A 171 -0.56 -15.33 -23.33
C SER A 171 -1.30 -15.44 -24.66
N GLU A 172 -0.89 -16.36 -25.54
CA GLU A 172 -1.61 -16.74 -26.77
C GLU A 172 -3.02 -17.23 -26.44
N LEU A 173 -3.16 -18.26 -25.60
CA LEU A 173 -4.45 -18.81 -25.18
C LEU A 173 -5.34 -17.77 -24.46
N LYS A 174 -4.75 -16.90 -23.63
CA LYS A 174 -5.45 -15.77 -22.99
C LYS A 174 -5.96 -14.78 -24.04
N HIS A 175 -5.17 -14.45 -25.05
CA HIS A 175 -5.55 -13.56 -26.15
C HIS A 175 -6.65 -14.17 -27.05
N GLU A 176 -6.53 -15.43 -27.47
CA GLU A 176 -7.55 -16.12 -28.26
C GLU A 176 -8.90 -16.20 -27.54
N ARG A 177 -8.89 -16.54 -26.25
CA ARG A 177 -10.10 -16.56 -25.41
C ARG A 177 -10.75 -15.18 -25.32
N CYS A 178 -9.95 -14.12 -25.16
CA CYS A 178 -10.45 -12.74 -25.17
C CYS A 178 -11.03 -12.35 -26.54
N MET A 179 -10.37 -12.70 -27.65
CA MET A 179 -10.89 -12.47 -29.01
C MET A 179 -12.24 -13.15 -29.24
N ALA A 180 -12.40 -14.41 -28.82
CA ALA A 180 -13.65 -15.16 -28.99
C ALA A 180 -14.81 -14.49 -28.23
N LEU A 181 -14.57 -14.06 -26.99
CA LEU A 181 -15.56 -13.32 -26.19
C LEU A 181 -15.90 -11.95 -26.82
N PHE A 182 -14.89 -11.21 -27.29
CA PHE A 182 -15.08 -9.94 -27.98
C PHE A 182 -15.97 -10.09 -29.22
N ARG A 183 -15.64 -11.01 -30.14
CA ARG A 183 -16.42 -11.29 -31.35
C ARG A 183 -17.88 -11.63 -31.03
N ASN A 184 -18.13 -12.54 -30.09
CA ASN A 184 -19.48 -12.90 -29.65
C ASN A 184 -20.27 -11.68 -29.13
N SER A 185 -19.62 -10.80 -28.35
CA SER A 185 -20.26 -9.58 -27.84
C SER A 185 -20.57 -8.56 -28.93
N GLU A 186 -19.70 -8.43 -29.94
CA GLU A 186 -19.84 -7.55 -31.09
C GLU A 186 -20.97 -8.03 -32.02
N GLU A 187 -21.03 -9.32 -32.32
CA GLU A 187 -22.15 -9.95 -33.03
C GLU A 187 -23.48 -9.69 -32.32
N LYS A 188 -23.53 -9.87 -30.99
CA LYS A 188 -24.72 -9.57 -30.18
C LYS A 188 -25.08 -8.08 -30.21
N ALA A 189 -24.10 -7.18 -30.11
CA ALA A 189 -24.34 -5.73 -30.16
C ALA A 189 -24.88 -5.29 -31.52
N THR A 190 -24.30 -5.76 -32.63
CA THR A 190 -24.76 -5.45 -33.99
C THR A 190 -26.11 -6.08 -34.32
N HIS A 191 -26.44 -7.24 -33.77
CA HIS A 191 -27.77 -7.85 -33.86
C HIS A 191 -28.84 -7.01 -33.16
N LEU A 192 -28.57 -6.61 -31.91
CA LEU A 192 -29.47 -5.75 -31.13
C LEU A 192 -29.62 -4.35 -31.77
N GLU A 193 -28.55 -3.80 -32.36
CA GLU A 193 -28.61 -2.55 -33.11
C GLU A 193 -29.55 -2.62 -34.31
N LYS A 194 -29.53 -3.75 -35.04
CA LYS A 194 -30.41 -3.97 -36.20
C LYS A 194 -31.89 -4.07 -35.78
N GLN A 195 -32.17 -4.72 -34.66
CA GLN A 195 -33.53 -4.91 -34.15
C GLN A 195 -34.12 -3.64 -33.48
N LEU A 196 -33.34 -2.93 -32.67
CA LEU A 196 -33.85 -1.91 -31.74
C LEU A 196 -33.68 -0.46 -32.22
N LYS A 197 -33.39 -0.24 -33.52
CA LYS A 197 -33.04 1.08 -34.11
C LYS A 197 -33.90 2.25 -33.66
N SER A 198 -35.22 2.07 -33.61
CA SER A 198 -36.18 3.12 -33.25
C SER A 198 -36.06 3.50 -31.76
N SER A 199 -36.07 2.49 -30.88
CA SER A 199 -35.96 2.69 -29.43
C SER A 199 -34.59 3.26 -29.06
N ILE A 200 -33.49 2.78 -29.66
CA ILE A 200 -32.13 3.35 -29.51
C ILE A 200 -32.10 4.84 -29.93
N LYS A 201 -32.69 5.19 -31.08
CA LYS A 201 -32.70 6.59 -31.56
C LYS A 201 -33.47 7.51 -30.60
N LYS A 202 -34.62 7.04 -30.08
CA LYS A 202 -35.46 7.79 -29.13
C LYS A 202 -34.82 7.91 -27.74
N SER A 203 -34.20 6.84 -27.24
CA SER A 203 -33.60 6.81 -25.89
C SER A 203 -32.22 7.46 -25.80
N ARG A 204 -31.62 7.86 -26.93
CA ARG A 204 -30.23 8.36 -27.00
C ARG A 204 -29.90 9.41 -25.94
N THR A 205 -30.76 10.42 -25.78
CA THR A 205 -30.55 11.52 -24.83
C THR A 205 -30.48 11.07 -23.38
N TYR A 206 -31.25 10.05 -22.99
CA TYR A 206 -31.16 9.44 -21.65
C TYR A 206 -29.79 8.81 -21.41
N PHE A 207 -29.30 7.99 -22.35
CA PHE A 207 -28.03 7.28 -22.17
C PHE A 207 -26.81 8.21 -22.30
N GLU A 208 -26.90 9.28 -23.09
CA GLU A 208 -25.86 10.31 -23.17
C GLU A 208 -25.76 11.11 -21.87
N GLU A 209 -26.88 11.56 -21.29
CA GLU A 209 -26.88 12.23 -19.98
C GLU A 209 -26.44 11.28 -18.86
N GLN A 210 -26.90 10.02 -18.87
CA GLN A 210 -26.44 8.99 -17.93
C GLN A 210 -24.92 8.82 -17.99
N TYR A 211 -24.35 8.75 -19.20
CA TYR A 211 -22.91 8.61 -19.40
C TYR A 211 -22.11 9.84 -18.92
N LYS A 212 -22.66 11.06 -19.03
CA LYS A 212 -22.06 12.27 -18.44
C LYS A 212 -22.04 12.21 -16.91
N PHE A 213 -23.16 11.86 -16.29
CA PHE A 213 -23.23 11.73 -14.83
C PHE A 213 -22.30 10.62 -14.31
N HIS A 214 -22.25 9.46 -14.97
CA HIS A 214 -21.35 8.36 -14.61
C HIS A 214 -19.87 8.81 -14.67
N GLN A 215 -19.45 9.54 -15.71
CA GLN A 215 -18.08 10.08 -15.79
C GLN A 215 -17.80 11.07 -14.66
N ARG A 216 -18.73 11.99 -14.35
CA ARG A 216 -18.57 12.96 -13.27
C ARG A 216 -18.45 12.25 -11.91
N LEU A 217 -19.34 11.30 -11.61
CA LEU A 217 -19.29 10.49 -10.39
C LEU A 217 -18.00 9.66 -10.29
N HIS A 218 -17.52 9.10 -11.40
CA HIS A 218 -16.25 8.36 -11.44
C HIS A 218 -15.04 9.26 -11.15
N ALA A 219 -14.99 10.46 -11.73
CA ALA A 219 -13.92 11.43 -11.45
C ALA A 219 -13.88 11.81 -9.96
N ILE A 220 -15.04 12.19 -9.40
CA ILE A 220 -15.17 12.54 -7.97
C ILE A 220 -14.77 11.35 -7.07
N LYS A 221 -15.14 10.11 -7.45
CA LYS A 221 -14.75 8.91 -6.70
C LYS A 221 -13.24 8.70 -6.69
N GLY A 222 -12.56 8.91 -7.84
CA GLY A 222 -11.10 8.86 -7.92
C GLY A 222 -10.40 9.96 -7.10
N GLU A 223 -10.99 11.16 -7.03
CA GLU A 223 -10.54 12.23 -6.14
C GLU A 223 -10.68 11.82 -4.66
N ILE A 224 -11.85 11.29 -4.26
CA ILE A 224 -12.10 10.78 -2.89
C ILE A 224 -11.11 9.66 -2.51
N GLU A 225 -10.84 8.72 -3.42
CA GLU A 225 -9.88 7.62 -3.20
C GLU A 225 -8.43 8.11 -3.10
N THR A 226 -8.08 9.18 -3.82
CA THR A 226 -6.76 9.81 -3.75
C THR A 226 -6.59 10.61 -2.46
N LEU A 227 -7.57 11.44 -2.10
CA LEU A 227 -7.60 12.16 -0.81
C LEU A 227 -7.55 11.19 0.38
N ARG A 228 -8.27 10.05 0.31
CA ARG A 228 -8.22 9.02 1.36
C ARG A 228 -6.81 8.43 1.54
N ARG A 229 -6.07 8.18 0.45
CA ARG A 229 -4.67 7.74 0.50
C ARG A 229 -3.79 8.84 1.10
N GLU A 230 -3.88 10.07 0.60
CA GLU A 230 -3.09 11.21 1.11
C GLU A 230 -3.32 11.51 2.59
N ILE A 231 -4.55 11.35 3.11
CA ILE A 231 -4.87 11.46 4.55
C ILE A 231 -4.18 10.35 5.33
N THR A 232 -4.23 9.11 4.82
CA THR A 232 -3.60 7.94 5.45
C THR A 232 -2.08 8.10 5.52
N ASP A 233 -1.47 8.53 4.42
CA ASP A 233 -0.03 8.78 4.31
C ASP A 233 0.41 9.97 5.18
N SER A 234 -0.39 11.03 5.26
CA SER A 234 -0.09 12.18 6.13
C SER A 234 -0.24 11.83 7.62
N LYS A 235 -1.21 10.97 7.99
CA LYS A 235 -1.37 10.44 9.35
C LYS A 235 -0.26 9.46 9.75
N SER A 236 0.26 8.66 8.81
CA SER A 236 1.41 7.80 9.08
C SER A 236 2.70 8.62 9.25
N ALA A 237 2.90 9.66 8.44
CA ALA A 237 4.00 10.62 8.60
C ALA A 237 3.92 11.38 9.93
N TYR A 238 2.75 11.90 10.31
CA TYR A 238 2.50 12.52 11.62
C TYR A 238 2.87 11.58 12.78
N SER A 239 2.44 10.32 12.69
CA SER A 239 2.72 9.28 13.68
C SER A 239 4.22 8.93 13.74
N MET A 240 4.94 9.01 12.63
CA MET A 240 6.40 8.86 12.60
C MET A 240 7.10 10.07 13.27
N THR A 241 6.64 11.30 13.02
CA THR A 241 7.14 12.50 13.72
C THR A 241 6.95 12.42 15.23
N LEU A 242 5.83 11.88 15.72
CA LEU A 242 5.64 11.62 17.16
C LEU A 242 6.66 10.61 17.71
N ARG A 243 6.89 9.47 17.04
CA ARG A 243 7.92 8.50 17.46
C ARG A 243 9.34 9.08 17.43
N ASN A 244 9.62 9.98 16.49
CA ASN A 244 10.90 10.69 16.46
C ASN A 244 11.04 11.63 17.66
N LEU A 245 9.96 12.31 18.07
CA LEU A 245 9.95 13.13 19.30
C LEU A 245 10.15 12.26 20.56
N GLU A 246 9.47 11.11 20.65
CA GLU A 246 9.66 10.13 21.73
C GLU A 246 11.12 9.67 21.81
N SER A 247 11.71 9.24 20.68
CA SER A 247 13.11 8.81 20.60
C SER A 247 14.11 9.91 20.97
N ILE A 248 13.89 11.16 20.52
CA ILE A 248 14.75 12.29 20.90
C ILE A 248 14.60 12.58 22.40
N SER A 249 13.39 12.48 22.95
CA SER A 249 13.15 12.64 24.39
C SER A 249 13.89 11.58 25.21
N GLU A 250 13.77 10.30 24.82
CA GLU A 250 14.50 9.18 25.42
C GLU A 250 16.02 9.40 25.36
N GLU A 251 16.59 9.78 24.21
CA GLU A 251 18.02 10.12 24.10
C GLU A 251 18.46 11.21 25.09
N ILE A 252 17.66 12.26 25.26
CA ILE A 252 17.97 13.38 26.15
C ILE A 252 17.91 12.90 27.60
N HIS A 253 16.89 12.13 27.98
CA HIS A 253 16.78 11.55 29.31
C HIS A 253 17.92 10.56 29.62
N GLU A 254 18.32 9.72 28.66
CA GLU A 254 19.49 8.83 28.81
C GLU A 254 20.79 9.62 29.01
N LYS A 255 21.01 10.70 28.25
CA LYS A 255 22.19 11.58 28.39
C LYS A 255 22.24 12.23 29.76
N ARG A 256 21.12 12.80 30.24
CA ARG A 256 21.01 13.38 31.60
C ARG A 256 21.28 12.33 32.69
N ASN A 257 20.64 11.17 32.60
CA ASN A 257 20.81 10.09 33.57
C ASN A 257 22.27 9.57 33.60
N ARG A 258 22.90 9.43 32.42
CA ARG A 258 24.33 9.08 32.31
C ARG A 258 25.24 10.15 32.92
N SER A 259 24.94 11.43 32.71
CA SER A 259 25.68 12.55 33.32
C SER A 259 25.59 12.52 34.84
N LEU A 260 24.38 12.33 35.40
CA LEU A 260 24.15 12.22 36.85
C LEU A 260 24.84 11.00 37.47
N LEU A 261 24.86 9.86 36.78
CA LEU A 261 25.61 8.68 37.22
C LEU A 261 27.13 8.92 37.15
N GLN A 262 27.61 9.61 36.12
CA GLN A 262 29.04 9.90 35.94
C GLN A 262 29.57 10.96 36.93
N SER A 263 28.76 11.96 37.29
CA SER A 263 29.09 12.91 38.37
C SER A 263 29.08 12.21 39.73
N SER A 264 28.08 11.35 40.01
CA SER A 264 28.00 10.56 41.24
C SER A 264 29.15 9.55 41.43
N LEU A 265 29.80 9.14 40.33
CA LEU A 265 30.95 8.23 40.35
C LEU A 265 32.31 8.95 40.49
N LYS A 266 32.37 10.28 40.36
CA LYS A 266 33.54 11.08 40.76
C LYS A 266 33.60 11.23 42.28
N ARG A 267 33.93 10.14 42.98
CA ARG A 267 34.39 10.23 44.38
C ARG A 267 35.76 10.89 44.42
N GLU A 268 35.92 11.87 45.29
CA GLU A 268 37.19 12.57 45.47
C GLU A 268 38.27 11.66 46.08
N PRO A 269 39.57 11.92 45.82
CA PRO A 269 40.67 11.33 46.59
C PRO A 269 40.46 11.61 48.08
N GLY A 270 40.63 10.57 48.91
CA GLY A 270 40.08 10.55 50.27
C GLY A 270 40.64 11.59 51.24
N VAL A 271 39.79 11.98 52.19
CA VAL A 271 40.13 12.83 53.34
C VAL A 271 39.68 12.19 54.65
N GLY A 272 40.58 12.21 55.64
CA GLY A 272 40.32 12.15 57.10
C GLY A 272 39.33 11.12 57.63
N ALA A 273 39.81 9.96 58.05
CA ALA A 273 39.08 9.07 58.94
C ALA A 273 39.64 9.17 60.38
N GLU A 274 38.93 9.86 61.27
CA GLU A 274 39.27 9.93 62.69
C GLU A 274 38.03 10.08 63.60
N THR A 275 37.46 8.96 64.04
CA THR A 275 37.37 8.56 65.49
C THR A 275 36.50 7.31 65.71
N ASN A 276 36.79 6.60 66.81
CA ASN A 276 36.38 5.24 67.18
C ASN A 276 35.83 5.28 68.64
N GLU A 277 34.85 4.50 69.14
CA GLU A 277 34.10 3.29 68.69
C GLU A 277 32.58 3.47 69.04
N VAL A 278 31.55 2.70 68.63
CA VAL A 278 31.28 1.23 68.58
C VAL A 278 31.42 0.60 69.99
N PRO A 279 30.46 -0.18 70.58
CA PRO A 279 29.62 -1.26 70.00
C PRO A 279 28.09 -1.05 70.15
N SER A 280 27.25 -1.50 69.21
CA SER A 280 26.69 -2.88 69.06
C SER A 280 25.74 -3.26 70.22
N GLU A 281 24.49 -3.67 70.04
CA GLU A 281 23.81 -4.37 68.92
C GLU A 281 22.25 -4.24 69.09
N SER A 282 21.31 -4.72 68.25
CA SER A 282 21.35 -5.75 67.19
C SER A 282 20.33 -5.58 66.03
N VAL A 283 19.06 -6.02 66.17
CA VAL A 283 18.14 -6.38 65.04
C VAL A 283 16.66 -5.97 65.21
N ASP A 284 15.94 -5.97 64.06
CA ASP A 284 14.48 -6.20 63.87
C ASP A 284 13.47 -5.14 64.38
N LYS A 285 12.74 -4.40 63.52
CA LYS A 285 11.91 -4.93 62.40
C LYS A 285 11.46 -3.89 61.37
N CYS A 286 11.17 -4.40 60.18
CA CYS A 286 10.51 -3.73 59.06
C CYS A 286 9.07 -3.27 59.37
N SER A 287 8.64 -2.14 58.80
CA SER A 287 7.23 -1.85 58.49
C SER A 287 7.12 -0.79 57.38
N VAL A 288 6.83 -1.24 56.16
CA VAL A 288 6.37 -0.41 55.03
C VAL A 288 4.90 -0.69 54.77
N PRO A 289 4.03 0.33 54.69
CA PRO A 289 2.82 0.29 53.87
C PRO A 289 3.19 0.77 52.46
N GLU A 290 3.29 -0.13 51.48
CA GLU A 290 2.15 -0.57 50.65
C GLU A 290 1.67 0.54 49.69
N LEU A 291 2.31 0.62 48.52
CA LEU A 291 1.74 1.28 47.33
C LEU A 291 1.37 0.21 46.29
N ASN A 292 0.06 0.06 46.12
CA ASN A 292 -0.55 -0.86 45.19
C ASN A 292 -0.43 -0.35 43.74
N VAL A 293 0.32 -1.05 42.89
CA VAL A 293 0.19 -0.96 41.43
C VAL A 293 0.03 -2.36 40.87
N SER A 294 -1.20 -2.70 40.49
CA SER A 294 -1.60 -4.01 39.96
C SER A 294 -0.95 -4.32 38.61
N SER A 295 0.19 -5.01 38.63
CA SER A 295 0.82 -5.55 37.41
C SER A 295 0.11 -6.84 36.97
N SER A 296 -0.71 -6.75 35.91
CA SER A 296 -1.27 -7.92 35.23
C SER A 296 -0.29 -8.46 34.18
N ARG A 297 0.33 -9.56 34.56
CA ARG A 297 1.29 -10.39 33.82
C ARG A 297 0.78 -10.84 32.44
N CYS A 298 1.52 -10.51 31.37
CA CYS A 298 1.52 -11.27 30.13
C CYS A 298 2.93 -11.80 29.86
N GLN A 299 3.03 -13.09 29.50
CA GLN A 299 4.29 -13.81 29.35
C GLN A 299 4.82 -13.71 27.92
N LEU A 300 6.09 -13.34 27.77
CA LEU A 300 6.87 -13.63 26.56
C LEU A 300 8.19 -14.27 26.98
N GLN A 301 8.44 -15.48 26.49
CA GLN A 301 9.67 -16.22 26.72
C GLN A 301 10.73 -15.79 25.69
N ILE A 302 11.97 -15.58 26.14
CA ILE A 302 13.12 -15.36 25.26
C ILE A 302 14.05 -16.57 25.40
N VAL A 303 14.44 -17.14 24.26
CA VAL A 303 15.43 -18.23 24.12
C VAL A 303 16.42 -17.81 23.02
N PRO A 304 17.73 -18.08 23.12
CA PRO A 304 18.72 -17.17 22.53
C PRO A 304 19.19 -17.51 21.10
N LYS A 305 19.36 -16.41 20.35
CA LYS A 305 20.44 -16.09 19.39
C LYS A 305 21.40 -17.21 18.95
N SER A 306 21.40 -17.52 17.65
CA SER A 306 22.54 -18.08 16.91
C SER A 306 23.00 -17.08 15.84
N VAL A 307 24.31 -16.99 15.62
CA VAL A 307 24.95 -16.03 14.70
C VAL A 307 25.02 -16.61 13.28
N ALA A 308 24.76 -15.77 12.27
CA ALA A 308 25.17 -15.99 10.89
C ALA A 308 25.75 -14.69 10.31
N VAL A 309 26.67 -14.82 9.36
CA VAL A 309 27.62 -13.76 8.98
C VAL A 309 27.14 -12.97 7.76
N PHE A 310 27.68 -11.77 7.62
CA PHE A 310 27.49 -10.84 6.51
C PHE A 310 27.97 -11.43 5.18
N ASP A 311 27.19 -11.29 4.11
CA ASP A 311 27.76 -11.17 2.77
C ASP A 311 26.89 -10.23 1.90
N VAL A 312 27.55 -9.46 1.06
CA VAL A 312 26.96 -8.44 0.18
C VAL A 312 27.48 -8.69 -1.22
N MET A 313 26.59 -9.15 -2.12
CA MET A 313 26.83 -9.09 -3.56
C MET A 313 25.59 -8.63 -4.32
N SER A 314 25.88 -7.84 -5.35
CA SER A 314 24.93 -7.14 -6.20
C SER A 314 24.07 -8.10 -7.02
N ASN A 315 22.75 -8.02 -6.86
CA ASN A 315 21.81 -8.58 -7.83
C ASN A 315 21.32 -7.49 -8.77
N SER A 316 21.62 -7.66 -10.07
CA SER A 316 20.88 -7.01 -11.14
C SER A 316 19.43 -7.50 -11.14
N SER A 317 18.49 -6.57 -11.24
CA SER A 317 17.06 -6.86 -11.10
C SER A 317 16.57 -7.94 -12.08
N PRO A 318 15.93 -9.02 -11.59
CA PRO A 318 14.94 -9.73 -12.40
C PRO A 318 13.83 -8.74 -12.74
N LEU A 319 13.32 -8.77 -13.98
CA LEU A 319 12.11 -8.02 -14.31
C LEU A 319 10.94 -8.65 -13.55
N ASP A 320 10.34 -7.87 -12.65
CA ASP A 320 9.12 -8.26 -11.94
C ASP A 320 8.01 -8.54 -12.97
N TYR A 321 7.71 -9.83 -13.17
CA TYR A 321 6.49 -10.24 -13.84
C TYR A 321 5.35 -10.07 -12.82
N GLU A 322 4.83 -8.85 -12.72
CA GLU A 322 3.65 -8.57 -11.92
C GLU A 322 2.54 -9.56 -12.32
N SER A 323 2.17 -10.40 -11.35
CA SER A 323 1.02 -11.29 -11.48
C SER A 323 -0.23 -10.43 -11.30
N ASP A 324 -0.64 -9.82 -12.41
CA ASP A 324 -1.79 -8.93 -12.60
C ASP A 324 -3.14 -9.69 -12.48
N ASP A 325 -3.27 -10.52 -11.44
CA ASP A 325 -4.42 -11.36 -11.09
C ASP A 325 -5.02 -10.92 -9.73
N ALA A 326 -5.12 -9.60 -9.52
CA ALA A 326 -5.80 -9.00 -8.36
C ALA A 326 -6.47 -7.63 -8.63
N ASP A 327 -6.87 -7.35 -9.88
CA ASP A 327 -7.69 -6.16 -10.20
C ASP A 327 -8.98 -6.53 -10.94
N ASP A 328 -9.85 -7.28 -10.25
CA ASP A 328 -11.26 -7.39 -10.63
C ASP A 328 -12.04 -6.14 -10.22
N SER A 329 -11.58 -4.97 -10.67
CA SER A 329 -12.36 -3.74 -10.72
C SER A 329 -13.37 -3.75 -11.88
N SER A 330 -13.90 -4.93 -12.27
CA SER A 330 -15.08 -5.01 -13.11
C SER A 330 -16.32 -4.58 -12.32
N PHE A 331 -16.41 -3.27 -12.07
CA PHE A 331 -17.47 -2.62 -11.33
C PHE A 331 -18.84 -3.01 -11.90
N ASN A 332 -19.48 -3.96 -11.22
CA ASN A 332 -20.77 -4.48 -11.59
C ASN A 332 -21.79 -3.37 -11.36
N LEU A 333 -22.11 -2.61 -12.41
CA LEU A 333 -22.92 -1.39 -12.37
C LEU A 333 -24.36 -1.62 -11.86
N THR A 334 -24.73 -2.87 -11.65
CA THR A 334 -26.00 -3.32 -11.05
C THR A 334 -25.98 -3.31 -9.52
N SER A 335 -24.79 -3.28 -8.88
CA SER A 335 -24.65 -3.45 -7.42
C SER A 335 -24.93 -2.19 -6.60
N LEU A 336 -24.98 -1.01 -7.22
CA LEU A 336 -25.26 0.27 -6.53
C LEU A 336 -26.75 0.53 -6.27
N GLN A 337 -27.60 -0.50 -6.32
CA GLN A 337 -29.06 -0.35 -6.23
C GLN A 337 -29.75 -1.32 -5.26
N CYS A 338 -29.02 -1.92 -4.31
CA CYS A 338 -29.62 -2.80 -3.29
C CYS A 338 -28.82 -2.82 -1.96
N SER A 339 -28.85 -1.74 -1.19
CA SER A 339 -28.40 -1.70 0.23
C SER A 339 -28.96 -0.47 0.96
N LEU A 340 -30.28 -0.38 1.12
CA LEU A 340 -30.92 0.53 2.08
C LEU A 340 -32.29 -0.05 2.42
N ASP A 341 -32.56 -0.12 3.72
CA ASP A 341 -33.73 -0.64 4.44
C ASP A 341 -33.62 -2.09 4.92
N ASP A 342 -33.22 -2.23 6.20
CA ASP A 342 -33.76 -3.25 7.09
C ASP A 342 -33.55 -2.84 8.55
N SER A 343 -34.48 -2.04 9.08
CA SER A 343 -34.59 -1.74 10.50
C SER A 343 -36.04 -1.88 10.98
N LYS A 344 -36.50 -3.13 11.04
CA LYS A 344 -37.34 -3.70 12.11
C LYS A 344 -38.53 -2.83 12.59
N LEU A 345 -39.71 -3.12 12.05
CA LEU A 345 -40.98 -3.05 12.78
C LEU A 345 -41.79 -4.32 12.50
N ASP A 346 -42.51 -4.78 13.52
CA ASP A 346 -43.21 -6.06 13.56
C ASP A 346 -44.69 -5.97 13.09
N GLU A 347 -45.34 -7.14 13.02
CA GLU A 347 -46.79 -7.41 12.90
C GLU A 347 -47.44 -7.51 11.48
N GLU A 348 -47.67 -8.78 11.10
CA GLU A 348 -48.86 -9.38 10.47
C GLU A 348 -49.69 -8.57 9.43
N ASN A 349 -49.66 -9.01 8.16
CA ASN A 349 -50.73 -9.85 7.54
C ASN A 349 -50.72 -9.78 5.98
N ASP A 350 -50.98 -10.93 5.34
CA ASP A 350 -51.37 -11.17 3.93
C ASP A 350 -50.80 -10.36 2.74
N GLY A 351 -50.41 -11.08 1.68
CA GLY A 351 -50.64 -10.60 0.30
C GLY A 351 -49.48 -10.73 -0.69
N ALA A 352 -49.64 -11.59 -1.69
CA ALA A 352 -48.74 -11.67 -2.84
C ALA A 352 -48.81 -10.40 -3.72
N PHE A 353 -47.68 -9.94 -4.26
CA PHE A 353 -47.67 -9.08 -5.45
C PHE A 353 -46.45 -9.32 -6.35
N PHE A 354 -46.57 -10.31 -7.22
CA PHE A 354 -45.81 -10.41 -8.46
C PHE A 354 -46.61 -9.73 -9.59
N GLU A 355 -45.93 -9.36 -10.68
CA GLU A 355 -46.49 -8.71 -11.88
C GLU A 355 -47.06 -7.29 -11.73
N VAL A 356 -46.45 -6.34 -12.45
CA VAL A 356 -47.12 -5.11 -12.87
C VAL A 356 -47.30 -5.18 -14.38
N ASN A 357 -48.44 -5.72 -14.81
CA ASN A 357 -48.92 -5.53 -16.18
C ASN A 357 -49.19 -4.05 -16.42
N LEU A 358 -48.90 -3.58 -17.63
CA LEU A 358 -49.31 -2.28 -18.15
C LEU A 358 -49.73 -2.52 -19.60
N ASP A 359 -51.01 -2.25 -19.87
CA ASP A 359 -51.60 -2.18 -21.21
C ASP A 359 -50.87 -1.15 -22.12
#